data_AF-A0AAW0Z3J7-F1
#
_entry.id   AF-A0AAW0Z3J7-F1
#
_cell.length_a   1.000
_cell.length_b   1.000
_cell.length_c   1.000
_cell.angle_alpha   90.00
_cell.angle_beta   90.00
_cell.angle_gamma   90.00
#
_symmetry.space_group_name_H-M   'P 1'
#
loop_
_entity.id
_entity.type
_entity.pdbx_description
1 polymer ?
#
loop_
_entity_poly.entity_id
_entity_poly.type
_entity_poly.pdbx_seq_one_letter_code
_entity_poly.pdbx_strand_id
1 'polypeptide(L)'
;MTSNKPPIPPISPRPSIPSSPFFPQTSTSFSTPMNPRPSLLPTANVIGGGPGTSTSQTPATASARPNAPIPPTRRKRDKPPLFSIRRISSILYHSSFYLFILIIATLLVGSAWGLGEQAWRTGGQRKWNIVILVGSYVALGIISIMHVWSRVLSIKRILRTMPRPYIPTKTVDLPVKVANHIATEYSRTAVIAHISQATSGRQEGWGRPGTKWENMHFRTYILSTLPTMRQALAPSSTSSPTSLQPLFTAADAFNDNGAIRLFVNSYAKMIESALYARQEPEEAEAAAVEKVVEIIMLTLEVKRRREREESKVRRKSGKKERGDTL
;
A
#
# COMPACT_ATOMS: atom_id res chain seq x y z
N MET A 1 34.81 -58.47 8.94
CA MET A 1 35.18 -57.05 8.72
C MET A 1 34.31 -56.19 9.62
N THR A 2 34.84 -55.84 10.77
CA THR A 2 34.14 -55.10 11.83
C THR A 2 34.17 -53.60 11.52
N SER A 3 32.99 -53.00 11.48
CA SER A 3 32.76 -51.58 11.14
C SER A 3 33.10 -50.70 12.35
N ASN A 4 34.22 -49.98 12.26
CA ASN A 4 34.64 -48.99 13.25
C ASN A 4 33.94 -47.66 12.97
N LYS A 5 32.92 -47.34 13.78
CA LYS A 5 32.25 -46.03 13.77
C LYS A 5 33.01 -45.07 14.69
N PRO A 6 33.46 -43.89 14.21
CA PRO A 6 34.21 -42.95 15.03
C PRO A 6 33.33 -42.26 16.09
N PRO A 7 33.92 -41.88 17.24
CA PRO A 7 33.21 -41.28 18.36
C PRO A 7 32.77 -39.84 18.06
N ILE A 8 31.57 -39.51 18.53
CA ILE A 8 30.93 -38.19 18.38
C ILE A 8 31.55 -37.22 19.42
N PRO A 9 31.96 -36.00 19.02
CA PRO A 9 32.53 -35.02 19.95
C PRO A 9 31.47 -34.41 20.89
N PRO A 10 31.87 -33.97 22.11
CA PRO A 10 30.97 -33.41 23.09
C PRO A 10 30.42 -32.03 22.67
N ILE A 11 29.11 -31.88 22.82
CA ILE A 11 28.35 -30.66 22.53
C ILE A 11 28.70 -29.61 23.59
N SER A 12 29.27 -28.48 23.18
CA SER A 12 29.57 -27.34 24.06
C SER A 12 28.27 -26.65 24.53
N PRO A 13 28.20 -26.20 25.80
CA PRO A 13 27.02 -25.55 26.35
C PRO A 13 26.80 -24.17 25.70
N ARG A 14 25.54 -23.94 25.33
CA ARG A 14 25.05 -22.72 24.67
C ARG A 14 25.06 -21.55 25.68
N PRO A 15 25.63 -20.37 25.34
CA PRO A 15 25.58 -19.21 26.23
C PRO A 15 24.14 -18.70 26.38
N SER A 16 23.76 -18.43 27.62
CA SER A 16 22.47 -17.86 28.02
C SER A 16 22.35 -16.42 27.53
N ILE A 17 21.24 -16.13 26.84
CA ILE A 17 20.89 -14.80 26.37
C ILE A 17 20.30 -14.01 27.56
N PRO A 18 20.78 -12.79 27.86
CA PRO A 18 20.18 -11.97 28.91
C PRO A 18 18.81 -11.45 28.48
N SER A 19 17.80 -11.74 29.28
CA SER A 19 16.45 -11.20 29.17
C SER A 19 16.41 -9.75 29.67
N SER A 20 16.26 -8.80 28.76
CA SER A 20 15.95 -7.40 29.09
C SER A 20 14.44 -7.14 28.91
N PRO A 21 13.75 -6.57 29.93
CA PRO A 21 12.43 -5.99 29.75
C PRO A 21 12.57 -4.50 29.49
N PHE A 22 12.34 -4.06 28.26
CA PHE A 22 12.20 -2.63 27.93
C PHE A 22 10.79 -2.39 27.39
N PHE A 23 9.89 -1.97 28.28
CA PHE A 23 8.63 -1.34 27.90
C PHE A 23 8.80 0.18 28.05
N PRO A 24 8.70 0.99 26.98
CA PRO A 24 8.52 2.41 27.13
C PRO A 24 7.05 2.69 27.47
N GLN A 25 6.80 3.18 28.69
CA GLN A 25 5.55 3.87 29.01
C GLN A 25 5.59 5.27 28.35
N THR A 26 4.81 5.47 27.30
CA THR A 26 4.51 6.81 26.78
C THR A 26 3.27 7.34 27.48
N SER A 27 3.47 8.01 28.61
CA SER A 27 2.49 8.95 29.19
C SER A 27 2.67 10.31 28.53
N THR A 28 1.90 10.61 27.49
CA THR A 28 1.80 11.96 26.93
C THR A 28 0.67 12.70 27.65
N SER A 29 1.01 13.37 28.75
CA SER A 29 0.19 14.43 29.34
C SER A 29 0.27 15.67 28.46
N PHE A 30 -0.79 15.93 27.69
CA PHE A 30 -0.92 17.16 26.93
C PHE A 30 -1.51 18.25 27.84
N SER A 31 -0.66 19.04 28.49
CA SER A 31 -1.06 20.26 29.20
C SER A 31 -1.17 21.40 28.19
N THR A 32 -2.39 21.81 27.90
CA THR A 32 -2.68 23.02 27.10
C THR A 32 -2.39 24.25 27.95
N PRO A 33 -1.46 25.17 27.57
CA PRO A 33 -1.35 26.44 28.25
C PRO A 33 -2.52 27.35 27.84
N MET A 34 -3.30 27.77 28.84
CA MET A 34 -4.24 28.88 28.71
C MET A 34 -3.47 30.14 28.33
N ASN A 35 -3.79 30.73 27.17
CA ASN A 35 -3.33 32.06 26.82
C ASN A 35 -4.46 33.07 27.09
N PRO A 36 -4.30 34.02 28.01
CA PRO A 36 -5.31 35.04 28.24
C PRO A 36 -5.23 36.12 27.17
N ARG A 37 -6.41 36.37 26.60
CA ARG A 37 -6.80 37.51 25.76
C ARG A 37 -6.30 38.85 26.33
N PRO A 38 -5.72 39.76 25.51
CA PRO A 38 -5.71 41.18 25.82
C PRO A 38 -6.79 41.89 25.00
N SER A 39 -7.72 42.50 25.72
CA SER A 39 -8.57 43.59 25.24
C SER A 39 -7.87 44.92 25.50
N LEU A 40 -8.29 45.95 24.75
CA LEU A 40 -8.17 47.41 24.98
C LEU A 40 -7.22 48.17 24.03
N LEU A 41 -7.85 48.86 23.06
CA LEU A 41 -7.60 50.27 22.68
C LEU A 41 -7.51 51.15 23.94
N PRO A 42 -6.82 52.32 23.99
CA PRO A 42 -7.07 53.43 23.05
C PRO A 42 -5.91 54.45 22.79
N THR A 43 -6.27 55.48 22.00
CA THR A 43 -5.82 56.90 22.04
C THR A 43 -4.63 57.40 21.20
N ALA A 44 -5.04 58.22 20.20
CA ALA A 44 -4.55 59.49 19.64
C ALA A 44 -3.22 60.17 20.05
N ASN A 45 -2.83 61.06 19.12
CA ASN A 45 -1.94 62.25 19.23
C ASN A 45 -0.42 61.99 19.17
N VAL A 46 0.47 62.83 18.60
CA VAL A 46 0.41 64.17 17.99
C VAL A 46 1.76 64.45 17.28
N ILE A 47 1.67 65.15 16.14
CA ILE A 47 2.50 66.24 15.55
C ILE A 47 3.99 66.39 15.93
N GLY A 48 4.82 66.50 14.88
CA GLY A 48 6.15 67.16 14.84
C GLY A 48 7.03 66.52 13.74
N GLY A 49 7.50 67.14 12.66
CA GLY A 49 7.81 68.55 12.37
C GLY A 49 9.32 68.77 12.36
N GLY A 50 9.99 68.67 11.19
CA GLY A 50 11.37 69.16 11.00
C GLY A 50 12.22 68.43 9.95
N PRO A 51 13.22 69.09 9.31
CA PRO A 51 13.40 69.05 7.85
C PRO A 51 14.79 68.62 7.32
N GLY A 52 14.87 68.43 6.00
CA GLY A 52 16.11 68.34 5.21
C GLY A 52 16.58 66.90 4.94
N THR A 53 17.09 66.50 3.78
CA THR A 53 17.46 67.21 2.56
C THR A 53 17.62 66.16 1.44
N SER A 54 16.98 66.42 0.31
CA SER A 54 17.35 66.06 -1.08
C SER A 54 18.46 65.01 -1.32
N THR A 55 18.14 63.98 -2.11
CA THR A 55 18.98 63.52 -3.24
C THR A 55 18.12 62.81 -4.32
N SER A 56 18.00 63.51 -5.45
CA SER A 56 17.78 63.08 -6.86
C SER A 56 17.29 61.65 -7.16
N GLN A 57 16.09 61.51 -7.72
CA GLN A 57 15.81 61.44 -9.18
C GLN A 57 16.34 60.18 -9.88
N THR A 58 15.42 59.31 -10.30
CA THR A 58 15.43 58.75 -11.66
C THR A 58 13.99 58.37 -12.07
N PRO A 59 13.59 58.58 -13.34
CA PRO A 59 12.20 58.69 -13.73
C PRO A 59 11.60 57.37 -14.25
N ALA A 60 10.28 57.32 -14.06
CA ALA A 60 9.26 56.56 -14.77
C ALA A 60 9.66 55.77 -16.03
N THR A 61 9.33 54.48 -16.03
CA THR A 61 8.63 53.87 -17.16
C THR A 61 7.56 52.94 -16.62
N ALA A 62 6.39 53.53 -16.35
CA ALA A 62 5.17 52.82 -16.03
C ALA A 62 4.65 52.12 -17.30
N SER A 63 5.06 50.87 -17.51
CA SER A 63 4.39 50.00 -18.46
C SER A 63 3.12 49.43 -17.80
N ALA A 64 2.05 50.21 -17.87
CA ALA A 64 0.69 49.78 -17.58
C ALA A 64 0.33 48.56 -18.46
N ARG A 65 0.42 47.37 -17.86
CA ARG A 65 -0.08 46.14 -18.48
C ARG A 65 -1.59 46.07 -18.20
N PRO A 66 -2.46 45.98 -19.21
CA PRO A 66 -3.89 45.88 -19.01
C PRO A 66 -4.20 44.55 -18.34
N ASN A 67 -4.95 44.61 -17.24
CA ASN A 67 -5.58 43.47 -16.58
C ASN A 67 -6.52 42.78 -17.57
N ALA A 68 -5.99 41.82 -18.33
CA ALA A 68 -6.79 40.91 -19.12
C ALA A 68 -7.56 39.98 -18.16
N PRO A 69 -8.90 39.91 -18.26
CA PRO A 69 -9.69 38.99 -17.46
C PRO A 69 -9.30 37.56 -17.81
N ILE A 70 -8.70 36.88 -16.83
CA ILE A 70 -8.33 35.46 -16.94
C ILE A 70 -9.63 34.66 -17.12
N PRO A 71 -9.86 34.02 -18.28
CA PRO A 71 -11.04 33.20 -18.47
C PRO A 71 -11.00 32.04 -17.48
N PRO A 72 -12.12 31.68 -16.83
CA PRO A 72 -12.16 30.54 -15.93
C PRO A 72 -11.84 29.29 -16.75
N THR A 73 -10.60 28.80 -16.63
CA THR A 73 -10.19 27.51 -17.18
C THR A 73 -10.98 26.45 -16.44
N ARG A 74 -12.09 26.07 -17.07
CA ARG A 74 -13.03 25.04 -16.65
C ARG A 74 -12.27 23.71 -16.71
N ARG A 75 -11.47 23.43 -15.68
CA ARG A 75 -10.82 22.15 -15.45
C ARG A 75 -11.93 21.11 -15.44
N LYS A 76 -12.09 20.40 -16.56
CA LYS A 76 -12.85 19.16 -16.63
C LYS A 76 -12.20 18.23 -15.62
N ARG A 77 -12.79 18.20 -14.43
CA ARG A 77 -12.46 17.29 -13.35
C ARG A 77 -12.97 15.95 -13.84
N ASP A 78 -12.13 15.24 -14.58
CA ASP A 78 -12.38 13.85 -14.96
C ASP A 78 -12.58 13.10 -13.65
N LYS A 79 -13.85 12.81 -13.36
CA LYS A 79 -14.24 12.04 -12.20
C LYS A 79 -13.77 10.62 -12.50
N PRO A 80 -12.78 10.06 -11.78
CA PRO A 80 -12.50 8.65 -11.93
C PRO A 80 -13.80 7.88 -11.63
N PRO A 81 -14.14 6.81 -12.38
CA PRO A 81 -15.25 5.95 -12.06
C PRO A 81 -14.90 5.14 -10.80
N LEU A 82 -14.89 5.80 -9.64
CA LEU A 82 -14.80 5.20 -8.31
C LEU A 82 -16.15 4.60 -7.91
N PHE A 83 -16.85 4.00 -8.87
CA PHE A 83 -17.98 3.14 -8.57
C PHE A 83 -17.42 1.87 -7.92
N SER A 84 -17.32 1.95 -6.58
CA SER A 84 -17.87 0.94 -5.70
C SER A 84 -17.02 -0.29 -5.35
N ILE A 85 -15.70 -0.29 -5.54
CA ILE A 85 -14.85 -1.36 -4.95
C ILE A 85 -15.08 -1.45 -3.43
N ARG A 86 -15.24 -0.31 -2.75
CA ARG A 86 -15.56 -0.27 -1.30
C ARG A 86 -16.94 -0.82 -0.94
N ARG A 87 -17.95 -0.73 -1.82
CA ARG A 87 -19.26 -1.36 -1.52
C ARG A 87 -19.26 -2.84 -1.89
N ILE A 88 -18.56 -3.22 -2.95
CA ILE A 88 -18.40 -4.63 -3.34
C ILE A 88 -17.63 -5.38 -2.26
N SER A 89 -16.58 -4.81 -1.68
CA SER A 89 -15.88 -5.44 -0.55
C SER A 89 -16.78 -5.61 0.68
N SER A 90 -17.61 -4.61 1.01
CA SER A 90 -18.58 -4.72 2.10
C SER A 90 -19.63 -5.82 1.87
N ILE A 91 -20.12 -5.96 0.63
CA ILE A 91 -21.09 -6.99 0.24
C ILE A 91 -20.42 -8.37 0.26
N LEU A 92 -19.19 -8.50 -0.25
CA LEU A 92 -18.41 -9.74 -0.21
C LEU A 92 -18.10 -10.20 1.21
N TYR A 93 -17.83 -9.27 2.13
CA TYR A 93 -17.62 -9.61 3.54
C TYR A 93 -18.89 -10.14 4.22
N HIS A 94 -20.05 -9.57 3.88
CA HIS A 94 -21.31 -10.06 4.42
C HIS A 94 -21.71 -11.39 3.77
N SER A 95 -21.58 -11.50 2.44
CA SER A 95 -21.93 -12.72 1.71
C SER A 95 -21.02 -13.88 2.06
N SER A 96 -19.70 -13.68 2.20
CA SER A 96 -18.77 -14.73 2.62
C SER A 96 -19.05 -15.23 4.02
N PHE A 97 -19.44 -14.33 4.93
CA PHE A 97 -19.84 -14.71 6.29
C PHE A 97 -21.11 -15.57 6.29
N TYR A 98 -22.17 -15.15 5.58
CA TYR A 98 -23.40 -15.95 5.46
C TYR A 98 -23.18 -17.28 4.75
N LEU A 99 -22.36 -17.29 3.70
CA LEU A 99 -22.00 -18.49 2.96
C LEU A 99 -21.23 -19.47 3.87
N PHE A 100 -20.29 -18.99 4.68
CA PHE A 100 -19.57 -19.81 5.65
C PHE A 100 -20.51 -20.43 6.70
N ILE A 101 -21.46 -19.65 7.22
CA ILE A 101 -22.50 -20.17 8.13
C ILE A 101 -23.36 -21.23 7.45
N LEU A 102 -23.73 -21.02 6.18
CA LEU A 102 -24.53 -21.98 5.39
C LEU A 102 -23.74 -23.28 5.17
N ILE A 103 -22.46 -23.21 4.78
CA ILE A 103 -21.59 -24.37 4.60
C ILE A 103 -21.43 -25.15 5.92
N ILE A 104 -21.21 -24.46 7.04
CA ILE A 104 -21.13 -25.13 8.34
C ILE A 104 -22.46 -25.82 8.65
N ALA A 105 -23.60 -25.15 8.42
CA ALA A 105 -24.91 -25.73 8.67
C ALA A 105 -25.17 -26.98 7.82
N THR A 106 -24.81 -26.97 6.52
CA THR A 106 -24.99 -28.14 5.64
C THR A 106 -24.05 -29.27 6.00
N LEU A 107 -22.79 -28.99 6.32
CA LEU A 107 -21.85 -30.00 6.82
C LEU A 107 -22.36 -30.65 8.11
N LEU A 108 -22.92 -29.86 9.01
CA LEU A 108 -23.46 -30.30 10.30
C LEU A 108 -24.71 -31.17 10.12
N VAL A 109 -25.64 -30.79 9.24
CA VAL A 109 -26.81 -31.63 8.90
C VAL A 109 -26.36 -32.92 8.21
N GLY A 110 -25.40 -32.84 7.28
CA GLY A 110 -24.85 -34.01 6.59
C GLY A 110 -24.15 -34.98 7.54
N SER A 111 -23.36 -34.48 8.49
CA SER A 111 -22.71 -35.31 9.51
C SER A 111 -23.73 -35.93 10.47
N ALA A 112 -24.82 -35.22 10.81
CA ALA A 112 -25.87 -35.75 11.67
C ALA A 112 -26.62 -36.89 10.96
N TRP A 113 -26.90 -36.72 9.67
CA TRP A 113 -27.54 -37.73 8.84
C TRP A 113 -26.70 -38.99 8.74
N GLY A 114 -25.42 -38.86 8.39
CA GLY A 114 -24.52 -40.02 8.23
C GLY A 114 -24.29 -40.79 9.52
N LEU A 115 -24.13 -40.09 10.65
CA LEU A 115 -23.98 -40.74 11.96
C LEU A 115 -25.31 -41.35 12.45
N GLY A 116 -26.45 -40.73 12.14
CA GLY A 116 -27.77 -41.27 12.43
C GLY A 116 -28.00 -42.60 11.70
N GLU A 117 -27.61 -42.67 10.43
CA GLU A 117 -27.71 -43.90 9.64
C GLU A 117 -26.80 -45.02 10.20
N GLN A 118 -25.57 -44.68 10.61
CA GLN A 118 -24.66 -45.64 11.24
C GLN A 118 -25.18 -46.14 12.60
N ALA A 119 -25.67 -45.23 13.45
CA ALA A 119 -26.27 -45.59 14.74
C ALA A 119 -27.52 -46.47 14.58
N TRP A 120 -28.28 -46.25 13.50
CA TRP A 120 -29.42 -47.10 13.16
C TRP A 120 -29.02 -48.51 12.72
N ARG A 121 -27.80 -48.75 12.25
CA ARG A 121 -27.39 -50.11 11.85
C ARG A 121 -26.67 -50.91 12.94
N THR A 122 -26.08 -50.27 13.95
CA THR A 122 -25.27 -50.99 14.98
C THR A 122 -26.06 -51.17 16.29
N GLY A 123 -26.52 -52.40 16.58
CA GLY A 123 -27.59 -52.66 17.57
C GLY A 123 -27.24 -52.69 19.08
N GLY A 124 -25.98 -52.52 19.51
CA GLY A 124 -25.59 -52.78 20.92
C GLY A 124 -25.31 -51.54 21.80
N GLN A 125 -24.47 -50.61 21.34
CA GLN A 125 -24.03 -49.43 22.11
C GLN A 125 -24.77 -48.12 21.76
N ARG A 126 -25.98 -48.22 21.19
CA ARG A 126 -26.75 -47.10 20.63
C ARG A 126 -26.94 -45.91 21.58
N LYS A 127 -27.28 -46.15 22.85
CA LYS A 127 -27.76 -45.08 23.75
C LYS A 127 -26.67 -44.05 24.07
N TRP A 128 -25.44 -44.49 24.36
CA TRP A 128 -24.33 -43.58 24.71
C TRP A 128 -23.81 -42.80 23.49
N ASN A 129 -23.69 -43.44 22.34
CA ASN A 129 -23.24 -42.77 21.12
C ASN A 129 -24.22 -41.69 20.67
N ILE A 130 -25.53 -41.94 20.81
CA ILE A 130 -26.56 -40.93 20.53
C ILE A 130 -26.46 -39.73 21.49
N VAL A 131 -26.25 -39.97 22.79
CA VAL A 131 -26.13 -38.88 23.77
C VAL A 131 -24.91 -38.01 23.52
N ILE A 132 -23.74 -38.61 23.26
CA ILE A 132 -22.51 -37.87 22.96
C ILE A 132 -22.66 -37.07 21.66
N LEU A 133 -23.29 -37.67 20.65
CA LEU A 133 -23.59 -37.00 19.39
C LEU A 133 -24.49 -35.80 19.64
N VAL A 134 -25.68 -35.98 20.22
CA VAL A 134 -26.60 -34.88 20.50
C VAL A 134 -25.92 -33.79 21.36
N GLY A 135 -25.16 -34.16 22.38
CA GLY A 135 -24.42 -33.22 23.23
C GLY A 135 -23.40 -32.38 22.45
N SER A 136 -22.60 -33.00 21.57
CA SER A 136 -21.61 -32.29 20.75
C SER A 136 -22.25 -31.29 19.78
N TYR A 137 -23.43 -31.61 19.24
CA TYR A 137 -24.18 -30.73 18.34
C TYR A 137 -24.77 -29.54 19.07
N VAL A 138 -25.33 -29.75 20.26
CA VAL A 138 -25.84 -28.67 21.11
C VAL A 138 -24.71 -27.72 21.48
N ALA A 139 -23.55 -28.26 21.91
CA ALA A 139 -22.38 -27.46 22.24
C ALA A 139 -21.89 -26.62 21.04
N LEU A 140 -21.81 -27.22 19.85
CA LEU A 140 -21.38 -26.53 18.64
C LEU A 140 -22.39 -25.44 18.21
N GLY A 141 -23.68 -25.69 18.38
CA GLY A 141 -24.73 -24.69 18.19
C GLY A 141 -24.58 -23.48 19.12
N ILE A 142 -24.30 -23.71 20.41
CA ILE A 142 -24.08 -22.65 21.40
C ILE A 142 -22.84 -21.81 21.03
N ILE A 143 -21.72 -22.45 20.67
CA ILE A 143 -20.49 -21.76 20.27
C ILE A 143 -20.73 -20.90 19.03
N SER A 144 -21.44 -21.43 18.03
CA SER A 144 -21.80 -20.68 16.82
C SER A 144 -22.64 -19.44 17.14
N ILE A 145 -23.68 -19.58 17.97
CA ILE A 145 -24.53 -18.47 18.40
C ILE A 145 -23.72 -17.43 19.17
N MET A 146 -22.85 -17.84 20.10
CA MET A 146 -21.98 -16.92 20.84
C MET A 146 -21.06 -16.12 19.90
N HIS A 147 -20.52 -16.75 18.86
CA HIS A 147 -19.64 -16.07 17.91
C HIS A 147 -20.38 -15.04 17.06
N VAL A 148 -21.57 -15.38 16.57
CA VAL A 148 -22.45 -14.44 15.85
C VAL A 148 -22.84 -13.28 16.77
N TRP A 149 -23.23 -13.57 18.02
CA TRP A 149 -23.63 -12.56 18.98
C TRP A 149 -22.48 -11.62 19.34
N SER A 150 -21.28 -12.15 19.55
CA SER A 150 -20.06 -11.36 19.80
C SER A 150 -19.78 -10.38 18.65
N ARG A 151 -19.90 -10.85 17.39
CA ARG A 151 -19.72 -10.01 16.21
C ARG A 151 -20.79 -8.92 16.11
N VAL A 152 -22.06 -9.26 16.35
CA VAL A 152 -23.18 -8.29 16.35
C VAL A 152 -23.01 -7.26 17.46
N LEU A 153 -22.58 -7.66 18.66
CA LEU A 153 -22.29 -6.73 19.76
C LEU A 153 -21.12 -5.81 19.44
N SER A 154 -20.04 -6.33 18.84
CA SER A 154 -18.89 -5.54 18.43
C SER A 154 -19.30 -4.46 17.41
N ILE A 155 -20.05 -4.85 16.38
CA ILE A 155 -20.59 -3.92 15.38
C ILE A 155 -21.50 -2.89 16.05
N LYS A 156 -22.45 -3.31 16.91
CA LYS A 156 -23.30 -2.39 17.67
C LYS A 156 -22.51 -1.46 18.57
N ARG A 157 -21.41 -1.91 19.17
CA ARG A 157 -20.53 -1.10 20.03
C ARG A 157 -19.83 -0.04 19.20
N ILE A 158 -19.25 -0.41 18.06
CA ILE A 158 -18.60 0.51 17.11
C ILE A 158 -19.60 1.54 16.55
N LEU A 159 -20.81 1.10 16.17
CA LEU A 159 -21.87 2.00 15.72
C LEU A 159 -22.41 2.91 16.83
N ARG A 160 -22.35 2.50 18.10
CA ARG A 160 -22.69 3.35 19.25
C ARG A 160 -21.61 4.38 19.54
N THR A 161 -20.34 4.05 19.30
CA THR A 161 -19.24 5.01 19.47
C THR A 161 -19.13 6.00 18.32
N MET A 162 -19.67 5.67 17.14
CA MET A 162 -19.83 6.67 16.08
C MET A 162 -20.94 7.65 16.48
N PRO A 163 -20.66 8.97 16.57
CA PRO A 163 -21.72 9.94 16.77
C PRO A 163 -22.73 9.79 15.64
N ARG A 164 -24.00 9.48 15.97
CA ARG A 164 -25.04 9.34 14.96
C ARG A 164 -25.11 10.67 14.19
N PRO A 165 -25.10 10.66 12.85
CA PRO A 165 -25.23 11.87 12.03
C PRO A 165 -26.64 12.48 12.09
N TYR A 166 -27.35 12.28 13.20
CA TYR A 166 -28.48 13.11 13.56
C TYR A 166 -27.92 14.41 14.14
N ILE A 167 -27.26 15.19 13.28
CA ILE A 167 -27.15 16.62 13.51
C ILE A 167 -28.55 17.13 13.17
N PRO A 168 -29.32 17.68 14.13
CA PRO A 168 -30.55 18.37 13.81
C PRO A 168 -30.19 19.59 12.98
N THR A 169 -30.08 19.38 11.67
CA THR A 169 -29.76 20.37 10.64
C THR A 169 -31.03 20.97 10.06
N LYS A 170 -32.19 20.44 10.44
CA LYS A 170 -33.47 21.06 10.12
C LYS A 170 -33.57 22.34 10.93
N THR A 171 -33.64 23.46 10.24
CA THR A 171 -33.86 24.80 10.80
C THR A 171 -35.14 24.93 11.64
N VAL A 172 -35.99 23.90 11.59
CA VAL A 172 -37.26 23.82 12.34
C VAL A 172 -37.02 23.43 13.80
N ASP A 173 -35.95 22.69 14.12
CA ASP A 173 -35.70 22.15 15.46
C ASP A 173 -34.74 23.03 16.29
N LEU A 174 -34.03 23.97 15.65
CA LEU A 174 -33.08 24.88 16.31
C LEU A 174 -33.14 26.30 15.73
N PRO A 175 -32.94 27.34 16.56
CA PRO A 175 -32.79 28.71 16.08
C PRO A 175 -31.67 28.81 15.04
N VAL A 176 -31.92 29.55 13.95
CA VAL A 176 -31.02 29.70 12.79
C VAL A 176 -29.59 30.09 13.20
N LYS A 177 -29.46 30.92 14.24
CA LYS A 177 -28.16 31.35 14.78
C LYS A 177 -27.33 30.18 15.35
N VAL A 178 -27.99 29.26 16.06
CA VAL A 178 -27.34 28.07 16.63
C VAL A 178 -27.00 27.08 15.51
N ALA A 179 -27.91 26.87 14.54
CA ALA A 179 -27.66 26.02 13.38
C ALA A 179 -26.43 26.50 12.57
N ASN A 180 -26.34 27.80 12.30
CA ASN A 180 -25.20 28.40 11.61
C ASN A 180 -23.88 28.26 12.40
N HIS A 181 -23.93 28.41 13.73
CA HIS A 181 -22.75 28.24 14.57
C HIS A 181 -22.25 26.79 14.55
N ILE A 182 -23.16 25.83 14.72
CA ILE A 182 -22.86 24.39 14.64
C ILE A 182 -22.26 24.04 13.27
N ALA A 183 -22.87 24.51 12.17
CA ALA A 183 -22.36 24.27 10.82
C ALA A 183 -20.95 24.85 10.63
N THR A 184 -20.67 26.02 11.21
CA THR A 184 -19.36 26.67 11.14
C THR A 184 -18.31 25.89 11.92
N GLU A 185 -18.61 25.45 13.14
CA GLU A 185 -17.69 24.64 13.95
C GLU A 185 -17.44 23.25 13.34
N TYR A 186 -18.46 22.62 12.74
CA TYR A 186 -18.27 21.37 11.97
C TYR A 186 -17.40 21.58 10.74
N SER A 187 -17.62 22.66 10.00
CA SER A 187 -16.77 22.99 8.84
C SER A 187 -15.33 23.22 9.28
N ARG A 188 -15.12 23.96 10.37
CA ARG A 188 -13.80 24.24 10.95
C ARG A 188 -13.10 22.97 11.42
N THR A 189 -13.79 22.12 12.18
CA THR A 189 -13.24 20.83 12.66
C THR A 189 -12.97 19.87 11.52
N ALA A 190 -13.80 19.85 10.47
CA ALA A 190 -13.54 19.05 9.27
C ALA A 190 -12.28 19.52 8.52
N VAL A 191 -12.08 20.85 8.39
CA VAL A 191 -10.87 21.41 7.79
C VAL A 191 -9.64 21.13 8.65
N ILE A 192 -9.72 21.34 9.97
CA ILE A 192 -8.63 21.00 10.90
C ILE A 192 -8.32 19.52 10.82
N ALA A 193 -9.32 18.64 10.84
CA ALA A 193 -9.14 17.20 10.72
C ALA A 193 -8.47 16.81 9.39
N HIS A 194 -8.85 17.48 8.29
CA HIS A 194 -8.24 17.26 6.98
C HIS A 194 -6.80 17.77 6.92
N ILE A 195 -6.48 18.90 7.55
CA ILE A 195 -5.12 19.43 7.64
C ILE A 195 -4.26 18.60 8.62
N SER A 196 -4.87 18.10 9.69
CA SER A 196 -4.23 17.29 10.73
C SER A 196 -4.10 15.82 10.34
N GLN A 197 -4.75 15.37 9.27
CA GLN A 197 -4.34 14.13 8.62
C GLN A 197 -2.85 14.27 8.33
N ALA A 198 -2.05 13.30 8.78
CA ALA A 198 -0.60 13.30 8.66
C ALA A 198 -0.18 13.18 7.18
N THR A 199 -0.42 14.23 6.40
CA THR A 199 0.03 14.38 5.02
C THR A 199 1.55 14.50 4.93
N SER A 200 2.19 14.85 6.04
CA SER A 200 3.64 14.97 6.20
C SER A 200 4.29 13.79 6.93
N GLY A 201 3.54 12.76 7.31
CA GLY A 201 4.12 11.55 7.90
C GLY A 201 4.98 10.82 6.87
N ARG A 202 6.27 11.14 6.81
CA ARG A 202 7.25 10.36 6.06
C ARG A 202 7.51 9.09 6.87
N GLN A 203 6.82 8.02 6.51
CA GLN A 203 7.25 6.69 6.91
C GLN A 203 8.37 6.28 5.96
N GLU A 204 9.56 6.04 6.51
CA GLU A 204 10.69 5.54 5.73
C GLU A 204 10.27 4.28 4.95
N GLY A 205 10.72 4.16 3.69
CA GLY A 205 10.36 3.05 2.82
C GLY A 205 8.97 3.13 2.16
N TRP A 206 8.13 4.12 2.48
CA TRP A 206 6.81 4.30 1.87
C TRP A 206 6.72 5.57 1.03
N GLY A 207 6.03 5.48 -0.10
CA GLY A 207 5.79 6.63 -0.96
C GLY A 207 4.85 7.66 -0.33
N ARG A 208 5.14 8.93 -0.59
CA ARG A 208 4.40 10.07 -0.04
C ARG A 208 3.00 10.14 -0.66
N PRO A 209 1.94 10.43 0.13
CA PRO A 209 0.60 10.60 -0.41
C PRO A 209 0.56 11.73 -1.45
N GLY A 210 -0.18 11.54 -2.54
CA GLY A 210 -0.24 12.46 -3.67
C GLY A 210 0.93 12.38 -4.65
N THR A 211 1.91 11.51 -4.44
CA THR A 211 2.95 11.19 -5.44
C THR A 211 2.56 9.97 -6.26
N LYS A 212 3.30 9.69 -7.35
CA LYS A 212 3.11 8.45 -8.13
C LYS A 212 3.37 7.18 -7.31
N TRP A 213 4.01 7.31 -6.14
CA TRP A 213 4.38 6.22 -5.25
C TRP A 213 3.43 6.07 -4.06
N GLU A 214 2.29 6.76 -4.04
CA GLU A 214 1.33 6.68 -2.95
C GLU A 214 0.90 5.23 -2.70
N ASN A 215 0.92 4.81 -1.43
CA ASN A 215 0.62 3.44 -0.97
C ASN A 215 1.57 2.35 -1.52
N MET A 216 2.76 2.71 -2.02
CA MET A 216 3.77 1.75 -2.45
C MET A 216 4.90 1.68 -1.43
N HIS A 217 5.27 0.46 -1.05
CA HIS A 217 6.46 0.18 -0.24
C HIS A 217 7.66 -0.03 -1.18
N PHE A 218 8.66 0.85 -1.10
CA PHE A 218 9.76 0.93 -2.06
C PHE A 218 10.56 -0.37 -2.16
N ARG A 219 10.89 -1.01 -1.03
CA ARG A 219 11.59 -2.30 -1.03
C ARG A 219 10.79 -3.38 -1.77
N THR A 220 9.51 -3.49 -1.47
CA THR A 220 8.63 -4.48 -2.13
C THR A 220 8.49 -4.18 -3.62
N TYR A 221 8.37 -2.91 -4.01
CA TYR A 221 8.31 -2.49 -5.40
C TYR A 221 9.59 -2.84 -6.16
N ILE A 222 10.76 -2.48 -5.63
CA ILE A 222 12.06 -2.79 -6.24
C ILE A 222 12.25 -4.31 -6.41
N LEU A 223 11.86 -5.11 -5.42
CA LEU A 223 11.93 -6.57 -5.55
C LEU A 223 10.92 -7.13 -6.56
N SER A 224 9.77 -6.49 -6.74
CA SER A 224 8.76 -6.90 -7.71
C SER A 224 9.19 -6.69 -9.16
N THR A 225 10.23 -5.89 -9.44
CA THR A 225 10.75 -5.72 -10.81
C THR A 225 11.66 -6.86 -11.25
N LEU A 226 12.14 -7.70 -10.32
CA LEU A 226 13.08 -8.78 -10.59
C LEU A 226 12.52 -9.85 -11.55
N PRO A 227 11.28 -10.36 -11.38
CA PRO A 227 10.68 -11.29 -12.33
C PRO A 227 10.56 -10.71 -13.75
N THR A 228 10.18 -9.44 -13.88
CA THR A 228 10.07 -8.75 -15.17
C THR A 228 11.43 -8.65 -15.88
N MET A 229 12.46 -8.22 -15.14
CA MET A 229 13.82 -8.12 -15.67
C MET A 229 14.36 -9.49 -16.10
N ARG A 230 14.08 -10.52 -15.31
CA ARG A 230 14.49 -11.89 -15.60
C ARG A 230 13.77 -12.46 -16.81
N GLN A 231 12.48 -12.23 -16.95
CA GLN A 231 11.72 -12.63 -18.13
C GLN A 231 12.26 -11.98 -19.40
N ALA A 232 12.75 -10.75 -19.30
CA ALA A 232 13.31 -10.02 -20.44
C ALA A 232 14.70 -10.51 -20.86
N LEU A 233 15.60 -10.74 -19.89
CA LEU A 233 16.99 -11.09 -20.16
C LEU A 233 17.23 -12.61 -20.24
N ALA A 234 16.58 -13.40 -19.39
CA ALA A 234 16.86 -14.82 -19.20
C ALA A 234 15.57 -15.65 -19.01
N PRO A 235 14.67 -15.68 -20.00
CA PRO A 235 13.37 -16.37 -19.88
C PRO A 235 13.47 -17.88 -19.65
N SER A 236 14.57 -18.51 -20.05
CA SER A 236 14.82 -19.95 -19.90
C SER A 236 15.46 -20.34 -18.55
N SER A 237 15.80 -19.37 -17.70
CA SER A 237 16.50 -19.65 -16.44
C SER A 237 15.55 -20.21 -15.38
N THR A 238 15.92 -21.32 -14.73
CA THR A 238 15.17 -21.99 -13.64
C THR A 238 15.73 -21.75 -12.24
N SER A 239 16.74 -20.88 -12.08
CA SER A 239 17.34 -20.57 -10.78
C SER A 239 16.37 -19.89 -9.81
N SER A 240 16.74 -19.77 -8.52
CA SER A 240 15.95 -19.09 -7.49
C SER A 240 15.46 -17.70 -7.94
N PRO A 241 14.21 -17.29 -7.64
CA PRO A 241 13.66 -16.00 -8.03
C PRO A 241 14.44 -14.80 -7.47
N THR A 242 15.23 -14.99 -6.42
CA THR A 242 16.06 -13.94 -5.82
C THR A 242 17.51 -13.92 -6.33
N SER A 243 17.91 -14.90 -7.13
CA SER A 243 19.29 -14.98 -7.64
C SER A 243 19.52 -14.00 -8.79
N LEU A 244 20.60 -13.20 -8.68
CA LEU A 244 21.01 -12.23 -9.70
C LEU A 244 21.95 -12.84 -10.75
N GLN A 245 22.54 -14.01 -10.47
CA GLN A 245 23.48 -14.70 -11.36
C GLN A 245 23.00 -14.87 -12.82
N PRO A 246 21.73 -15.29 -13.08
CA PRO A 246 21.25 -15.43 -14.45
C PRO A 246 21.21 -14.11 -15.22
N LEU A 247 21.03 -12.99 -14.52
CA LEU A 247 21.01 -11.66 -15.15
C LEU A 247 22.42 -11.29 -15.63
N PHE A 248 23.45 -11.59 -14.85
CA PHE A 248 24.84 -11.36 -15.25
C PHE A 248 25.26 -12.26 -16.41
N THR A 249 24.95 -13.55 -16.33
CA THR A 249 25.25 -14.50 -17.43
C THR A 249 24.54 -14.11 -18.72
N ALA A 250 23.28 -13.67 -18.64
CA ALA A 250 22.57 -13.16 -19.81
C ALA A 250 23.18 -11.85 -20.33
N ALA A 251 23.58 -10.93 -19.44
CA ALA A 251 24.24 -9.68 -19.80
C ALA A 251 25.56 -9.90 -20.55
N ASP A 252 26.37 -10.87 -20.12
CA ASP A 252 27.65 -11.22 -20.75
C ASP A 252 27.47 -11.86 -22.14
N ALA A 253 26.32 -12.47 -22.42
CA ALA A 253 26.00 -13.01 -23.74
C ALA A 253 25.67 -11.92 -24.77
N PHE A 254 25.37 -10.69 -24.35
CA PHE A 254 25.07 -9.59 -25.25
C PHE A 254 26.35 -8.85 -25.69
N ASN A 255 26.66 -8.89 -26.98
CA ASN A 255 27.78 -8.17 -27.58
C ASN A 255 27.48 -6.67 -27.85
N ASP A 256 27.08 -5.92 -26.82
CA ASP A 256 26.65 -4.50 -26.93
C ASP A 256 27.68 -3.52 -26.33
N ASN A 257 28.98 -3.75 -26.58
CA ASN A 257 30.09 -2.96 -26.04
C ASN A 257 30.08 -2.80 -24.50
N GLY A 258 29.42 -3.72 -23.78
CA GLY A 258 29.29 -3.69 -22.33
C GLY A 258 28.23 -2.71 -21.78
N ALA A 259 27.48 -1.99 -22.61
CA ALA A 259 26.49 -1.02 -22.14
C ALA A 259 25.38 -1.69 -21.30
N ILE A 260 24.82 -2.80 -21.77
CA ILE A 260 23.81 -3.57 -21.01
C ILE A 260 24.39 -4.07 -19.69
N ARG A 261 25.65 -4.51 -19.69
CA ARG A 261 26.32 -4.99 -18.49
C ARG A 261 26.44 -3.90 -17.42
N LEU A 262 26.72 -2.66 -17.81
CA LEU A 262 26.76 -1.53 -16.88
C LEU A 262 25.38 -1.28 -16.23
N PHE A 263 24.29 -1.31 -17.01
CA PHE A 263 22.94 -1.15 -16.47
C PHE A 263 22.52 -2.32 -15.58
N VAL A 264 22.86 -3.56 -15.95
CA VAL A 264 22.56 -4.75 -15.14
C VAL A 264 23.34 -4.72 -13.82
N ASN A 265 24.60 -4.29 -13.84
CA ASN A 265 25.40 -4.10 -12.61
C ASN A 265 24.80 -3.03 -11.71
N SER A 266 24.37 -1.90 -12.28
CA SER A 266 23.69 -0.83 -11.53
C SER A 266 22.37 -1.32 -10.92
N TYR A 267 21.57 -2.05 -11.68
CA TYR A 267 20.33 -2.68 -11.22
C TYR A 267 20.57 -3.68 -10.09
N ALA A 268 21.56 -4.57 -10.25
CA ALA A 268 21.92 -5.56 -9.25
C ALA A 268 22.30 -4.89 -7.92
N LYS A 269 23.10 -3.82 -7.96
CA LYS A 269 23.47 -3.05 -6.76
C LYS A 269 22.24 -2.46 -6.05
N MET A 270 21.25 -1.96 -6.79
CA MET A 270 20.01 -1.43 -6.19
C MET A 270 19.15 -2.55 -5.57
N ILE A 271 19.10 -3.73 -6.20
CA ILE A 271 18.40 -4.89 -5.65
C ILE A 271 19.08 -5.41 -4.38
N GLU A 272 20.41 -5.50 -4.36
CA GLU A 272 21.18 -5.89 -3.18
C GLU A 272 21.01 -4.90 -2.03
N SER A 273 21.02 -3.60 -2.33
CA SER A 273 20.67 -2.56 -1.35
C SER A 273 19.27 -2.79 -0.78
N ALA A 274 18.28 -3.00 -1.64
CA ALA A 274 16.91 -3.27 -1.19
C ALA A 274 16.78 -4.56 -0.36
N LEU A 275 17.57 -5.61 -0.63
CA LEU A 275 17.52 -6.89 0.10
C LEU A 275 18.23 -6.83 1.45
N TYR A 276 19.39 -6.18 1.52
CA TYR A 276 20.33 -6.35 2.63
C TYR A 276 20.63 -5.06 3.39
N ALA A 277 20.32 -3.88 2.84
CA ALA A 277 20.57 -2.63 3.55
C ALA A 277 19.66 -2.51 4.78
N ARG A 278 20.24 -1.98 5.86
CA ARG A 278 19.50 -1.65 7.08
C ARG A 278 18.55 -0.48 6.88
N GLN A 279 18.93 0.47 6.01
CA GLN A 279 18.14 1.63 5.67
C GLN A 279 17.08 1.23 4.63
N GLU A 280 15.86 1.74 4.79
CA GLU A 280 14.81 1.55 3.79
C GLU A 280 15.12 2.36 2.52
N PRO A 281 14.90 1.80 1.33
CA PRO A 281 15.17 2.50 0.08
C PRO A 281 14.30 3.75 -0.05
N GLU A 282 14.89 4.82 -0.58
CA GLU A 282 14.20 6.09 -0.79
C GLU A 282 13.44 6.14 -2.13
N GLU A 283 12.59 7.16 -2.27
CA GLU A 283 11.83 7.43 -3.50
C GLU A 283 12.73 7.58 -4.75
N ALA A 284 13.91 8.17 -4.56
CA ALA A 284 14.89 8.35 -5.64
C ALA A 284 15.45 7.00 -6.15
N GLU A 285 15.66 6.03 -5.25
CA GLU A 285 16.15 4.70 -5.60
C GLU A 285 15.08 3.90 -6.35
N ALA A 286 13.83 3.94 -5.88
CA ALA A 286 12.71 3.31 -6.58
C ALA A 286 12.52 3.89 -8.00
N ALA A 287 12.65 5.21 -8.15
CA ALA A 287 12.60 5.88 -9.46
C ALA A 287 13.79 5.51 -10.35
N ALA A 288 14.99 5.37 -9.79
CA ALA A 288 16.17 4.92 -10.54
C ALA A 288 16.01 3.48 -11.04
N VAL A 289 15.50 2.57 -10.19
CA VAL A 289 15.20 1.18 -10.58
C VAL A 289 14.22 1.13 -11.74
N GLU A 290 13.10 1.86 -11.65
CA GLU A 290 12.11 1.94 -12.73
C GLU A 290 12.73 2.38 -14.05
N LYS A 291 13.59 3.42 -14.02
CA LYS A 291 14.26 3.94 -15.22
C LYS A 291 15.29 2.98 -15.80
N VAL A 292 16.07 2.29 -14.97
CA VAL A 292 17.04 1.30 -15.44
C VAL A 292 16.33 0.11 -16.09
N VAL A 293 15.22 -0.36 -15.51
CA VAL A 293 14.39 -1.42 -16.11
C VAL A 293 13.82 -0.96 -17.46
N GLU A 294 13.28 0.25 -17.53
CA GLU A 294 12.75 0.83 -18.78
C GLU A 294 13.82 0.90 -19.89
N ILE A 295 15.02 1.39 -19.57
CA ILE A 295 16.14 1.48 -20.51
C ILE A 295 16.56 0.10 -21.01
N ILE A 296 16.68 -0.89 -20.12
CA ILE A 296 17.04 -2.26 -20.52
C ILE A 296 15.97 -2.85 -21.44
N MET A 297 14.69 -2.70 -21.09
CA MET A 297 13.57 -3.19 -21.90
C MET A 297 13.55 -2.56 -23.30
N LEU A 298 13.74 -1.24 -23.38
CA LEU A 298 13.84 -0.52 -24.65
C LEU A 298 15.03 -0.99 -25.48
N THR A 299 16.19 -1.17 -24.85
CA THR A 299 17.41 -1.63 -25.52
C THR A 299 17.22 -3.04 -26.11
N LEU A 300 16.61 -3.95 -25.35
CA LEU A 300 16.29 -5.30 -25.81
C LEU A 300 15.28 -5.29 -26.96
N GLU A 301 14.28 -4.42 -26.92
CA GLU A 301 13.30 -4.30 -27.99
C GLU A 301 13.91 -3.73 -29.28
N VAL A 302 14.76 -2.71 -29.18
CA VAL A 302 15.50 -2.16 -30.33
C VAL A 302 16.38 -3.23 -30.96
N LYS A 303 17.09 -4.01 -30.14
CA LYS A 303 17.93 -5.12 -30.62
C LYS A 303 17.12 -6.19 -31.33
N ARG A 304 15.99 -6.61 -30.75
CA ARG A 304 15.07 -7.58 -31.36
C ARG A 304 14.51 -7.09 -32.70
N ARG A 305 14.25 -5.78 -32.85
CA ARG A 305 13.82 -5.19 -34.11
C ARG A 305 14.92 -5.25 -35.17
N ARG A 306 16.15 -4.91 -34.80
CA ARG A 306 17.32 -4.99 -35.69
C ARG A 306 17.55 -6.41 -36.22
N GLU A 307 17.50 -7.43 -35.35
CA GLU A 307 17.65 -8.84 -35.77
C GLU A 307 16.54 -9.29 -36.74
N ARG A 308 15.31 -8.80 -36.56
CA ARG A 308 14.19 -9.05 -37.48
C ARG A 308 14.41 -8.39 -38.84
N GLU A 309 15.02 -7.21 -38.89
CA GLU A 309 15.34 -6.53 -40.14
C GLU A 309 16.49 -7.22 -40.86
N GLU A 310 17.57 -7.56 -40.15
CA GLU A 310 18.71 -8.28 -40.70
C GLU A 310 18.32 -9.65 -41.27
N SER A 311 17.45 -10.39 -40.58
CA SER A 311 16.93 -11.68 -41.08
C SER A 311 16.04 -11.52 -42.32
N LYS A 312 15.25 -10.44 -42.43
CA LYS A 312 14.50 -10.11 -43.65
C LYS A 312 15.43 -9.77 -44.81
N VAL A 313 16.50 -9.01 -44.57
CA VAL A 313 17.51 -8.67 -45.59
C VAL A 313 18.21 -9.93 -46.09
N ARG A 314 18.68 -10.81 -45.18
CA ARG A 314 19.31 -12.10 -45.55
C ARG A 314 18.39 -13.00 -46.36
N ARG A 315 17.09 -13.03 -46.05
CA ARG A 315 16.09 -13.78 -46.84
C ARG A 315 15.87 -13.19 -48.23
N LYS A 316 15.97 -11.86 -48.38
CA LYS A 316 15.85 -11.19 -49.68
C LYS A 316 17.08 -11.41 -50.54
N SER A 317 18.30 -11.30 -49.98
CA SER A 317 19.54 -11.53 -50.73
C SER A 317 19.64 -12.97 -51.22
N GLY A 318 19.33 -13.96 -50.38
CA GLY A 318 19.35 -15.37 -50.78
C GLY A 318 18.29 -15.76 -51.83
N LYS A 319 17.19 -15.01 -51.95
CA LYS A 319 16.23 -15.19 -53.05
C LYS A 319 16.73 -14.61 -54.38
N LYS A 320 17.49 -13.52 -54.34
CA LYS A 320 18.06 -12.91 -55.54
C LYS A 320 19.10 -13.83 -56.18
N GLU A 321 20.01 -14.40 -55.38
CA GLU A 321 21.05 -15.32 -55.88
C GLU A 321 20.48 -16.60 -56.52
N ARG A 322 19.35 -17.12 -56.01
CA ARG A 322 18.67 -18.28 -56.61
C ARG A 322 17.88 -17.95 -57.88
N GLY A 323 17.55 -16.68 -58.11
CA GLY A 323 16.85 -16.25 -59.31
C GLY A 323 17.77 -16.08 -60.52
N ASP A 324 19.05 -15.76 -60.28
CA ASP A 324 20.04 -15.51 -61.33
C ASP A 324 20.71 -16.79 -61.85
N THR A 325 20.39 -17.96 -61.29
CA THR A 325 20.95 -19.28 -61.64
C THR A 325 19.98 -20.18 -62.43
N LEU A 326 18.82 -19.66 -62.84
CA LEU A 326 17.82 -20.31 -63.69
C LEU A 326 17.68 -19.53 -65.00
#